data_AF-A0A526R4G8-F1
#
_entry.id   AF-A0A526R4G8-F1
#
_cell.length_a   1.000
_cell.length_b   1.000
_cell.length_c   1.000
_cell.angle_alpha   90.00
_cell.angle_beta   90.00
_cell.angle_gamma   90.00
#
_symmetry.space_group_name_H-M   'P 1'
#
loop_
_entity.id
_entity.type
_entity.pdbx_description
1 polymer ?
#
loop_
_entity_poly.entity_id
_entity_poly.type
_entity_poly.pdbx_seq_one_letter_code
_entity_poly.pdbx_strand_id
1 'polypeptide(L)'
;MADDRDEQGPAQYASPPCFMHELDPEFRVPLTDWSDVRRWRKAERERLIAARLAVSADARAAMSTRIAVGLDALIGDIGGRMVSLYWPFRGEPDLRSWMASINERGGRTALPVVVQMGQPLVFRAYRPGDRLEKGVWNIPIPAEGDPVLPDIVISPIVGIDPQQHDIPMSKVVTEAAGA
;
A
#
# COMPACT_ATOMS: atom_id res chain seq x y z
N MET A 1 34.44 -13.17 16.34
CA MET A 1 34.48 -12.86 14.89
C MET A 1 33.26 -12.01 14.60
N ALA A 2 33.47 -10.70 14.58
CA ALA A 2 32.50 -9.72 14.13
C ALA A 2 32.38 -9.84 12.61
N ASP A 3 31.16 -9.90 12.09
CA ASP A 3 30.88 -9.59 10.69
C ASP A 3 30.20 -8.22 10.70
N ASP A 4 31.02 -7.23 10.42
CA ASP A 4 30.72 -5.80 10.43
C ASP A 4 30.60 -5.39 8.96
N ARG A 5 29.40 -5.56 8.39
CA ARG A 5 29.06 -5.09 7.05
C ARG A 5 27.58 -4.77 6.98
N ASP A 6 27.25 -3.53 7.32
CA ASP A 6 26.10 -2.80 6.75
C ASP A 6 26.29 -1.28 6.97
N GLU A 7 27.47 -0.76 6.58
CA GLU A 7 27.59 0.65 6.20
C GLU A 7 27.10 0.80 4.75
N GLN A 8 25.80 0.99 4.58
CA GLN A 8 25.25 1.52 3.34
C GLN A 8 24.55 2.84 3.68
N GLY A 9 25.03 3.91 3.05
CA GLY A 9 24.62 5.30 3.26
C GLY A 9 23.11 5.55 3.10
N PRO A 10 22.64 6.78 3.32
CA PRO A 10 21.21 7.05 3.44
C PRO A 10 20.50 6.66 2.14
N ALA A 11 19.71 5.58 2.21
CA ALA A 11 18.82 5.17 1.13
C ALA A 11 17.84 6.31 0.84
N GLN A 12 18.14 7.10 -0.19
CA GLN A 12 17.38 8.29 -0.62
C GLN A 12 16.03 7.97 -1.28
N TYR A 13 15.57 6.72 -1.23
CA TYR A 13 14.37 6.26 -1.94
C TYR A 13 13.19 5.94 -1.01
N ALA A 14 13.23 6.42 0.23
CA ALA A 14 12.03 6.53 1.04
C ALA A 14 11.48 7.95 0.88
N SER A 15 10.21 8.10 0.50
CA SER A 15 9.51 9.36 0.70
C SER A 15 9.72 9.79 2.15
N PRO A 16 10.36 10.95 2.41
CA PRO A 16 10.45 11.50 3.75
C PRO A 16 9.05 11.61 4.35
N PRO A 17 8.88 11.54 5.69
CA PRO A 17 7.62 11.94 6.28
C PRO A 17 7.28 13.36 5.83
N CYS A 18 6.33 13.45 4.90
CA CYS A 18 5.71 14.66 4.40
C CYS A 18 6.67 15.66 3.71
N PHE A 19 6.25 16.07 2.52
CA PHE A 19 6.73 17.24 1.76
C PHE A 19 6.55 18.59 2.50
N MET A 20 6.38 18.63 3.84
CA MET A 20 6.26 19.89 4.58
C MET A 20 7.58 20.67 4.67
N HIS A 21 8.71 19.97 4.71
CA HIS A 21 10.03 20.61 4.76
C HIS A 21 10.44 21.31 3.45
N GLU A 22 9.72 21.06 2.35
CA GLU A 22 9.91 21.72 1.06
C GLU A 22 9.06 23.00 0.92
N LEU A 23 8.13 23.24 1.86
CA LEU A 23 7.16 24.34 1.79
C LEU A 23 7.41 25.45 2.81
N ASP A 24 8.17 25.20 3.87
CA ASP A 24 8.46 26.21 4.90
C ASP A 24 9.84 26.01 5.58
N PRO A 25 10.81 26.95 5.41
CA PRO A 25 12.11 26.92 6.07
C PRO A 25 12.06 26.95 7.60
N GLU A 26 10.97 27.43 8.22
CA GLU A 26 10.81 27.51 9.68
C GLU A 26 10.39 26.17 10.30
N PHE A 27 9.90 25.20 9.50
CA PHE A 27 9.50 23.87 9.93
C PHE A 27 10.65 22.85 9.95
N ARG A 28 11.87 23.27 10.33
CA ARG A 28 12.88 22.34 10.83
C ARG A 28 12.48 21.89 12.23
N VAL A 29 11.55 20.93 12.30
CA VAL A 29 11.36 20.13 13.50
C VAL A 29 12.74 19.58 13.88
N PRO A 30 13.23 19.78 15.12
CA PRO A 30 14.51 19.20 15.52
C PRO A 30 14.45 17.72 15.19
N LEU A 31 15.52 17.18 14.58
CA LEU A 31 15.62 15.76 14.27
C LEU A 31 15.45 14.98 15.58
N THR A 32 14.22 14.62 15.92
CA THR A 32 13.91 13.54 16.84
C THR A 32 14.76 12.38 16.39
N ASP A 33 15.52 11.76 17.30
CA ASP A 33 16.42 10.67 16.95
C ASP A 33 15.68 9.71 16.00
N TRP A 34 16.23 9.51 14.80
CA TRP A 34 15.62 8.64 13.79
C TRP A 34 15.37 7.24 14.34
N SER A 35 16.14 6.82 15.36
CA SER A 35 15.92 5.59 16.10
C SER A 35 14.58 5.60 16.88
N ASP A 36 14.22 6.71 17.50
CA ASP A 36 12.98 6.91 18.23
C ASP A 36 11.78 6.97 17.28
N VAL A 37 11.91 7.66 16.15
CA VAL A 37 10.87 7.69 15.10
C VAL A 37 10.60 6.27 14.55
N ARG A 38 11.65 5.49 14.30
CA ARG A 38 11.51 4.09 13.85
C ARG A 38 10.83 3.22 14.92
N ARG A 39 11.22 3.38 16.18
CA ARG A 39 10.63 2.64 17.31
C ARG A 39 9.15 2.97 17.49
N TRP A 40 8.81 4.26 17.45
CA TRP A 40 7.43 4.72 17.54
C TRP A 40 6.57 4.17 16.39
N ARG A 41 7.04 4.28 15.13
CA ARG A 41 6.32 3.73 13.96
C ARG A 41 6.08 2.22 14.06
N LYS A 42 7.04 1.47 14.60
CA LYS A 42 6.90 0.04 14.83
C LYS A 42 5.81 -0.25 15.87
N ALA A 43 5.88 0.41 17.02
CA ALA A 43 4.89 0.24 18.09
C ALA A 43 3.48 0.63 17.63
N GLU A 44 3.35 1.74 16.91
CA GLU A 44 2.06 2.22 16.44
C GLU A 44 1.46 1.30 15.37
N ARG A 45 2.28 0.76 14.47
CA ARG A 45 1.85 -0.28 13.52
C ARG A 45 1.31 -1.51 14.25
N GLU A 46 2.04 -2.01 15.25
CA GLU A 46 1.63 -3.19 16.02
C GLU A 46 0.29 -2.92 16.74
N ARG A 47 0.15 -1.77 17.38
CA ARG A 47 -1.06 -1.33 18.06
C ARG A 47 -2.27 -1.25 17.12
N LEU A 48 -2.11 -0.61 15.97
CA LEU A 48 -3.18 -0.43 14.98
C LEU A 48 -3.60 -1.75 14.33
N ILE A 49 -2.64 -2.63 14.03
CA ILE A 49 -2.95 -3.98 13.54
C ILE A 49 -3.73 -4.77 14.59
N ALA A 50 -3.32 -4.71 15.86
CA ALA A 50 -4.03 -5.38 16.95
C ALA A 50 -5.47 -4.84 17.10
N ALA A 51 -5.65 -3.52 17.07
CA ALA A 51 -6.95 -2.88 17.12
C ALA A 51 -7.86 -3.32 15.95
N ARG A 52 -7.32 -3.35 14.73
CA ARG A 52 -8.03 -3.84 13.53
C ARG A 52 -8.44 -5.30 13.66
N LEU A 53 -7.57 -6.16 14.18
CA LEU A 53 -7.86 -7.58 14.38
C LEU A 53 -8.88 -7.85 15.49
N ALA A 54 -9.04 -6.92 16.44
CA ALA A 54 -10.07 -6.99 17.48
C ALA A 54 -11.48 -6.67 16.94
N VAL A 55 -11.60 -6.05 15.76
CA VAL A 55 -12.89 -5.80 15.10
C VAL A 55 -13.45 -7.10 14.54
N SER A 56 -14.72 -7.39 14.83
CA SER A 56 -15.40 -8.60 14.36
C SER A 56 -15.39 -8.70 12.84
N ALA A 57 -15.45 -9.94 12.31
CA ALA A 57 -15.46 -10.18 10.88
C ALA A 57 -16.64 -9.46 10.19
N ASP A 58 -17.84 -9.52 10.77
CA ASP A 58 -19.04 -8.88 10.23
C ASP A 58 -18.92 -7.35 10.19
N ALA A 59 -18.37 -6.75 11.24
CA ALA A 59 -18.12 -5.31 11.26
C ALA A 59 -17.08 -4.91 10.21
N ARG A 60 -16.00 -5.69 10.05
CA ARG A 60 -15.00 -5.44 8.99
C ARG A 60 -15.58 -5.60 7.59
N ALA A 61 -16.47 -6.56 7.38
CA ALA A 61 -17.18 -6.73 6.10
C ALA A 61 -18.06 -5.51 5.81
N ALA A 62 -18.88 -5.07 6.78
CA ALA A 62 -19.71 -3.87 6.63
C ALA A 62 -18.88 -2.61 6.36
N MET A 63 -17.74 -2.45 7.04
CA MET A 63 -16.80 -1.35 6.78
C MET A 63 -16.20 -1.43 5.38
N SER A 64 -15.81 -2.62 4.90
CA SER A 64 -15.27 -2.82 3.55
C SER A 64 -16.28 -2.44 2.48
N THR A 65 -17.56 -2.80 2.66
CA THR A 65 -18.65 -2.38 1.78
C THR A 65 -18.79 -0.86 1.74
N ARG A 66 -18.76 -0.20 2.91
CA ARG A 66 -18.84 1.27 2.98
C ARG A 66 -17.65 1.94 2.29
N ILE A 67 -16.45 1.38 2.43
CA ILE A 67 -15.25 1.87 1.73
C ILE A 67 -15.44 1.72 0.22
N ALA A 68 -15.90 0.57 -0.28
CA ALA A 68 -16.14 0.36 -1.70
C ALA A 68 -17.15 1.38 -2.28
N VAL A 69 -18.24 1.64 -1.57
CA VAL A 69 -19.22 2.68 -1.95
C VAL A 69 -18.58 4.07 -2.02
N GLY A 70 -17.75 4.41 -1.02
CA GLY A 70 -17.01 5.68 -1.02
C GLY A 70 -16.02 5.80 -2.18
N LEU A 71 -15.32 4.71 -2.50
CA LEU A 71 -14.39 4.66 -3.64
C LEU A 71 -15.12 4.83 -4.97
N ASP A 72 -16.27 4.17 -5.16
CA ASP A 72 -17.09 4.35 -6.36
C ASP A 72 -17.53 5.80 -6.54
N ALA A 73 -18.02 6.43 -5.46
CA ALA A 73 -18.44 7.83 -5.51
C ALA A 73 -17.27 8.79 -5.79
N LEU A 74 -16.09 8.51 -5.22
CA LEU A 74 -14.90 9.34 -5.37
C LEU A 74 -14.28 9.23 -6.78
N ILE A 75 -14.19 8.01 -7.30
CA ILE A 75 -13.50 7.72 -8.56
C ILE A 75 -14.41 8.03 -9.76
N GLY A 76 -15.71 7.77 -9.63
CA GLY A 76 -16.67 7.95 -10.71
C GLY A 76 -16.54 6.89 -11.80
N ASP A 77 -16.58 7.32 -13.07
CA ASP A 77 -16.53 6.41 -14.22
C ASP A 77 -15.15 5.73 -14.34
N ILE A 78 -15.20 4.40 -14.52
CA ILE A 78 -14.03 3.52 -14.58
C ILE A 78 -13.81 2.92 -15.98
N GLY A 79 -14.70 3.20 -16.94
CA GLY A 79 -14.60 2.68 -18.29
C GLY A 79 -13.22 2.95 -18.91
N GLY A 80 -12.54 1.90 -19.34
CA GLY A 80 -11.21 1.98 -19.96
C GLY A 80 -10.04 2.26 -19.02
N ARG A 81 -10.29 2.60 -17.75
CA ARG A 81 -9.23 2.91 -16.76
C ARG A 81 -8.69 1.65 -16.10
N MET A 82 -7.41 1.69 -15.76
CA MET A 82 -6.72 0.67 -14.96
C MET A 82 -6.60 1.10 -13.50
N VAL A 83 -7.18 0.31 -12.60
CA VAL A 83 -7.12 0.52 -11.15
C VAL A 83 -6.26 -0.56 -10.52
N SER A 84 -5.21 -0.16 -9.80
CA SER A 84 -4.50 -1.07 -8.93
C SER A 84 -5.14 -1.16 -7.56
N LEU A 85 -5.27 -2.38 -7.05
CA LEU A 85 -5.68 -2.68 -5.69
C LEU A 85 -4.66 -3.64 -5.06
N TYR A 86 -4.77 -3.86 -3.77
CA TYR A 86 -3.98 -4.83 -3.01
C TYR A 86 -4.78 -6.12 -2.76
N TRP A 87 -4.06 -7.19 -2.40
CA TRP A 87 -4.69 -8.38 -1.83
C TRP A 87 -4.79 -8.25 -0.31
N PRO A 88 -5.98 -8.37 0.30
CA PRO A 88 -6.18 -8.03 1.71
C PRO A 88 -5.39 -8.95 2.64
N PHE A 89 -4.70 -8.36 3.61
CA PHE A 89 -3.86 -9.05 4.58
C PHE A 89 -4.14 -8.58 6.02
N ARG A 90 -4.10 -9.51 6.99
CA ARG A 90 -4.24 -9.23 8.44
C ARG A 90 -5.35 -8.25 8.81
N GLY A 91 -6.55 -8.53 8.31
CA GLY A 91 -7.76 -7.81 8.69
C GLY A 91 -8.00 -6.50 7.94
N GLU A 92 -7.21 -6.22 6.91
CA GLU A 92 -7.47 -5.14 5.95
C GLU A 92 -8.87 -5.21 5.32
N PRO A 93 -9.38 -4.06 4.81
CA PRO A 93 -10.61 -4.04 4.03
C PRO A 93 -10.50 -4.99 2.83
N ASP A 94 -11.50 -5.84 2.65
CA ASP A 94 -11.57 -6.78 1.52
C ASP A 94 -12.29 -6.11 0.35
N LEU A 95 -11.52 -5.69 -0.65
CA LEU A 95 -12.01 -5.01 -1.84
C LEU A 95 -12.11 -5.93 -3.07
N ARG A 96 -11.99 -7.26 -2.90
CA ARG A 96 -11.98 -8.20 -4.04
C ARG A 96 -13.30 -8.20 -4.82
N SER A 97 -14.44 -8.05 -4.14
CA SER A 97 -15.73 -7.92 -4.82
C SER A 97 -15.83 -6.62 -5.61
N TRP A 98 -15.25 -5.52 -5.11
CA TRP A 98 -15.22 -4.25 -5.82
C TRP A 98 -14.29 -4.30 -7.04
N MET A 99 -13.13 -4.98 -6.91
CA MET A 99 -12.24 -5.29 -8.04
C MET A 99 -12.93 -6.06 -9.16
N ALA A 100 -13.76 -7.05 -8.83
CA ALA A 100 -14.57 -7.77 -9.83
C ALA A 100 -15.54 -6.81 -10.54
N SER A 101 -16.25 -5.98 -9.78
CA SER A 101 -17.17 -4.97 -10.33
C SER A 101 -16.49 -3.95 -11.24
N ILE A 102 -15.23 -3.58 -11.00
CA ILE A 102 -14.46 -2.70 -11.91
C ILE A 102 -14.33 -3.35 -13.29
N ASN A 103 -13.98 -4.64 -13.35
CA ASN A 103 -13.85 -5.35 -14.62
C ASN A 103 -15.20 -5.49 -15.35
N GLU A 104 -16.27 -5.75 -14.61
CA GLU A 104 -17.64 -5.83 -15.16
C GLU A 104 -18.10 -4.51 -15.77
N ARG A 105 -17.66 -3.37 -15.21
CA ARG A 105 -17.96 -2.02 -15.71
C ARG A 105 -17.02 -1.54 -16.82
N GLY A 106 -16.22 -2.42 -17.40
CA GLY A 106 -15.31 -2.08 -18.51
C GLY A 106 -14.00 -1.42 -18.08
N GLY A 107 -13.69 -1.40 -16.78
CA GLY A 107 -12.37 -1.08 -16.28
C GLY A 107 -11.41 -2.27 -16.37
N ARG A 108 -10.17 -2.05 -15.96
CA ARG A 108 -9.12 -3.06 -15.83
C ARG A 108 -8.53 -2.99 -14.43
N THR A 109 -8.09 -4.13 -13.90
CA THR A 109 -7.45 -4.17 -12.58
C THR A 109 -6.03 -4.69 -12.64
N ALA A 110 -5.23 -4.25 -11.67
CA ALA A 110 -3.85 -4.70 -11.49
C ALA A 110 -3.55 -4.95 -10.01
N LEU A 111 -2.66 -5.91 -9.75
CA LEU A 111 -2.14 -6.17 -8.41
C LEU A 111 -0.65 -5.77 -8.32
N PRO A 112 -0.21 -5.18 -7.19
CA PRO A 112 1.19 -4.95 -6.94
C PRO A 112 1.92 -6.27 -6.68
N VAL A 113 3.10 -6.39 -7.23
CA VAL A 113 4.01 -7.52 -7.12
C VAL A 113 5.32 -7.02 -6.52
N VAL A 114 5.70 -7.64 -5.40
CA VAL A 114 7.03 -7.43 -4.81
C VAL A 114 7.98 -8.40 -5.47
N VAL A 115 8.77 -7.92 -6.43
CA VAL A 115 9.79 -8.74 -7.13
C VAL A 115 10.96 -9.04 -6.19
N GLN A 116 11.38 -8.05 -5.40
CA GLN A 116 12.46 -8.17 -4.43
C GLN A 116 12.21 -7.24 -3.22
N MET A 117 12.62 -7.67 -2.02
CA MET A 117 12.56 -6.83 -0.83
C MET A 117 13.33 -5.53 -1.02
N GLY A 118 12.71 -4.40 -0.66
CA GLY A 118 13.34 -3.07 -0.73
C GLY A 118 13.41 -2.47 -2.13
N GLN A 119 12.92 -3.17 -3.14
CA GLN A 119 12.80 -2.66 -4.51
C GLN A 119 11.40 -2.09 -4.77
N PRO A 120 11.25 -1.25 -5.81
CA PRO A 120 9.94 -0.76 -6.21
C PRO A 120 8.94 -1.86 -6.54
N LEU A 121 7.65 -1.57 -6.33
CA LEU A 121 6.55 -2.43 -6.75
C LEU A 121 6.45 -2.45 -8.28
N VAL A 122 6.25 -3.65 -8.83
CA VAL A 122 5.78 -3.83 -10.22
C VAL A 122 4.29 -4.12 -10.17
N PHE A 123 3.50 -3.52 -11.06
CA PHE A 123 2.09 -3.89 -11.19
C PHE A 123 1.91 -4.85 -12.35
N ARG A 124 1.07 -5.87 -12.14
CA ARG A 124 0.64 -6.79 -13.19
C ARG A 124 -0.87 -6.78 -13.30
N ALA A 125 -1.37 -6.88 -14.53
CA ALA A 125 -2.80 -7.00 -14.77
C ALA A 125 -3.34 -8.24 -14.05
N TYR A 126 -4.56 -8.13 -13.54
CA TYR A 126 -5.25 -9.21 -12.87
C TYR A 126 -6.75 -9.10 -13.13
N ARG A 127 -7.38 -10.22 -13.43
CA ARG A 127 -8.83 -10.40 -13.45
C ARG A 127 -9.22 -11.56 -12.54
N PRO A 128 -10.40 -11.53 -11.91
CA PRO A 128 -10.91 -12.67 -11.17
C PRO A 128 -10.88 -13.94 -12.03
N GLY A 129 -10.21 -14.98 -11.54
CA GLY A 129 -9.99 -16.24 -12.25
C GLY A 129 -8.57 -16.40 -12.82
N ASP A 130 -7.79 -15.33 -12.94
CA ASP A 130 -6.40 -15.41 -13.37
C ASP A 130 -5.55 -16.20 -12.36
N ARG A 131 -4.51 -16.88 -12.88
CA ARG A 131 -3.62 -17.70 -12.07
C ARG A 131 -2.82 -16.83 -11.10
N LEU A 132 -2.91 -17.18 -9.82
CA LEU A 132 -2.14 -16.56 -8.74
C LEU A 132 -1.10 -17.54 -8.19
N GLU A 133 0.03 -17.01 -7.75
CA GLU A 133 1.05 -17.74 -7.01
C GLU A 133 1.38 -17.06 -5.68
N LYS A 134 2.13 -17.74 -4.81
CA LYS A 134 2.50 -17.22 -3.49
C LYS A 134 3.67 -16.25 -3.64
N GLY A 135 3.42 -14.97 -3.39
CA GLY A 135 4.46 -13.96 -3.25
C GLY A 135 5.04 -13.91 -1.84
N VAL A 136 5.69 -12.78 -1.54
CA VAL A 136 6.23 -12.48 -0.21
C VAL A 136 5.10 -12.53 0.83
N TRP A 137 5.39 -13.09 2.01
CA TRP A 137 4.41 -13.29 3.09
C TRP A 137 3.24 -14.20 2.70
N ASN A 138 3.40 -15.01 1.63
CA ASN A 138 2.35 -15.83 1.02
C ASN A 138 1.15 -15.03 0.49
N ILE A 139 1.34 -13.73 0.21
CA ILE A 139 0.29 -12.91 -0.41
C ILE A 139 0.17 -13.32 -1.89
N PRO A 140 -1.04 -13.65 -2.38
CA PRO A 140 -1.24 -14.00 -3.79
C PRO A 140 -0.84 -12.87 -4.75
N ILE A 141 -0.08 -13.22 -5.79
CA ILE A 141 0.35 -12.31 -6.87
C ILE A 141 0.05 -12.92 -8.25
N PRO A 142 -0.17 -12.11 -9.30
CA PRO A 142 -0.30 -12.62 -10.67
C PRO A 142 0.96 -13.39 -11.08
N ALA A 143 0.77 -14.65 -11.46
CA ALA A 143 1.86 -15.58 -11.75
C ALA A 143 2.58 -15.27 -13.08
N GLU A 144 1.93 -14.50 -13.95
CA GLU A 144 2.44 -14.10 -15.26
C GLU A 144 1.86 -12.74 -15.65
N GLY A 145 2.34 -12.21 -16.79
CA GLY A 145 1.92 -10.92 -17.34
C GLY A 145 3.03 -9.87 -17.29
N ASP A 146 3.07 -9.06 -18.34
CA ASP A 146 3.98 -7.94 -18.45
C ASP A 146 3.64 -6.84 -17.43
N PRO A 147 4.65 -6.05 -17.00
CA PRO A 147 4.41 -4.86 -16.19
C PRO A 147 3.40 -3.91 -16.83
N VAL A 148 2.51 -3.37 -16.00
CA VAL A 148 1.52 -2.36 -16.40
C VAL A 148 1.63 -1.12 -15.52
N LEU A 149 1.14 0.01 -16.02
CA LEU A 149 1.02 1.25 -15.28
C LEU A 149 -0.46 1.54 -14.99
N PRO A 150 -0.90 1.49 -13.73
CA PRO A 150 -2.27 1.84 -13.36
C PRO A 150 -2.53 3.35 -13.45
N ASP A 151 -3.73 3.73 -13.87
CA ASP A 151 -4.20 5.12 -13.83
C ASP A 151 -4.55 5.57 -12.40
N ILE A 152 -4.97 4.62 -11.56
CA ILE A 152 -5.35 4.82 -10.17
C ILE A 152 -4.71 3.74 -9.32
N VAL A 153 -4.15 4.11 -8.16
CA VAL A 153 -3.58 3.16 -7.19
C VAL A 153 -4.30 3.28 -5.86
N ILE A 154 -4.94 2.20 -5.42
CA ILE A 154 -5.50 2.06 -4.08
C ILE A 154 -4.46 1.40 -3.19
N SER A 155 -3.80 2.21 -2.36
CA SER A 155 -2.71 1.78 -1.49
C SER A 155 -3.23 1.38 -0.09
N PRO A 156 -2.83 0.22 0.46
CA PRO A 156 -3.18 -0.14 1.83
C PRO A 156 -2.34 0.64 2.85
N ILE A 157 -3.00 1.16 3.88
CA ILE A 157 -2.37 1.82 5.03
C ILE A 157 -2.71 1.09 6.34
N VAL A 158 -1.84 1.22 7.35
CA VAL A 158 -2.07 0.66 8.69
C VAL A 158 -2.93 1.60 9.53
N GLY A 159 -2.75 2.90 9.34
CA GLY A 159 -3.56 3.95 9.94
C GLY A 159 -3.02 5.31 9.59
N ILE A 160 -3.74 6.33 10.05
CA ILE A 160 -3.43 7.73 9.88
C ILE A 160 -3.33 8.33 11.28
N ASP A 161 -2.27 9.08 11.56
CA ASP A 161 -2.14 9.87 12.78
C ASP A 161 -3.19 11.01 12.78
N PRO A 162 -3.73 11.44 13.92
CA PRO A 162 -4.47 12.71 14.07
C PRO A 162 -3.91 13.93 13.30
N GLN A 163 -2.60 13.99 13.07
CA GLN A 163 -1.91 15.03 12.26
C GLN A 163 -1.85 14.72 10.75
N GLN A 164 -2.62 13.74 10.27
CA GLN A 164 -2.69 13.27 8.88
C GLN A 164 -1.42 12.59 8.34
N HIS A 165 -0.57 12.06 9.22
CA HIS A 165 0.58 11.26 8.79
C HIS A 165 0.18 9.80 8.54
N ASP A 166 0.41 9.33 7.31
CA ASP A 166 0.22 7.92 6.97
C ASP A 166 1.23 7.01 7.67
N ILE A 167 0.75 5.89 8.20
CA ILE A 167 1.55 4.78 8.70
C ILE A 167 1.43 3.63 7.68
N PRO A 168 2.35 3.51 6.71
CA PRO A 168 2.22 2.56 5.60
C PRO A 168 2.49 1.12 6.06
N MET A 169 1.91 0.09 5.42
CA MET A 169 2.09 -1.35 5.76
C MET A 169 3.52 -1.89 5.62
N SER A 170 4.29 -1.29 4.73
CA SER A 170 5.73 -1.52 4.50
C SER A 170 6.26 -0.31 3.72
N LYS A 171 7.56 -0.25 3.41
CA LYS A 171 8.04 0.72 2.42
C LYS A 171 7.39 0.38 1.07
N VAL A 172 6.43 1.19 0.63
CA VAL A 172 5.95 1.16 -0.75
C VAL A 172 6.84 2.12 -1.52
N VAL A 173 7.80 1.57 -2.26
CA VAL A 173 8.53 2.33 -3.27
C VAL A 173 7.78 2.05 -4.57
N THR A 174 7.27 3.08 -5.22
CA THR A 174 6.67 2.95 -6.55
C THR A 174 7.58 3.69 -7.51
N GLU A 175 8.13 2.98 -8.48
CA GLU A 175 8.82 3.62 -9.60
C GLU A 175 7.75 3.85 -10.65
N ALA A 176 7.37 5.12 -10.85
CA ALA A 176 6.70 5.50 -12.07
C ALA A 176 7.76 5.35 -13.17
N ALA A 177 7.68 4.28 -13.96
CA ALA A 177 8.49 4.13 -15.15
C ALA A 177 8.10 5.27 -16.11
N GLY A 178 8.84 6.37 -16.03
CA GLY A 178 8.76 7.51 -16.94
C GLY A 178 9.53 7.18 -18.22
N ALA A 179 8.80 7.33 -19.34
CA ALA A 179 9.20 7.53 -20.73
C ALA A 179 10.68 7.31 -21.13
#